data_AF-A0A671UV66-F1
#
_entry.id   AF-A0A671UV66-F1
#
_cell.length_a   1.000
_cell.length_b   1.000
_cell.length_c   1.000
_cell.angle_alpha   90.00
_cell.angle_beta   90.00
_cell.angle_gamma   90.00
#
_symmetry.space_group_name_H-M   'P 1'
#
loop_
_entity.id
_entity.type
_entity.pdbx_description
1 polymer ?
#
loop_
_entity_poly.entity_id
_entity_poly.type
_entity_poly.pdbx_seq_one_letter_code
_entity_poly.pdbx_strand_id
1 'polypeptide(L)'
;MTVEWTRPDLNPRFVHVWRDGVELENKKHPSYNGRTSVFVNKLRCGDISLNLSKVRLSDSGKYRCFIPTLGRESTVELVVGVVSSIVISSERTGKDEVSSRVVLQCESAGWYPEPEVFWLDGEGNLLSAGPTETVRGPDDLYTVSSRVTVEKRHSNSFTCRVQQNSTNQIREALIHVPEDVLMEPSSSVVPIIVVFSFVCVLLLSALVFVVWKLRQNRSRKLQIGCN
;
A
#
# COMPACT_ATOMS: atom_id res chain seq x y z
N MET A 1 -20.05 43.28 20.37
CA MET A 1 -18.73 42.66 20.05
C MET A 1 -18.75 42.23 18.61
N THR A 2 -17.65 42.43 17.88
CA THR A 2 -17.54 42.12 16.45
C THR A 2 -16.40 41.15 16.20
N VAL A 3 -16.65 40.09 15.43
CA VAL A 3 -15.65 39.12 14.96
C VAL A 3 -15.84 38.93 13.47
N GLU A 4 -14.75 39.06 12.73
CA GLU A 4 -14.73 38.96 11.27
C GLU A 4 -13.77 37.86 10.85
N TRP A 5 -14.31 36.80 10.24
CA TRP A 5 -13.54 35.80 9.52
C TRP A 5 -13.56 36.14 8.04
N THR A 6 -12.39 36.29 7.46
CA THR A 6 -12.22 36.76 6.08
C THR A 6 -11.20 35.92 5.32
N ARG A 7 -11.32 35.92 3.99
CA ARG A 7 -10.36 35.35 3.06
C ARG A 7 -9.87 36.46 2.12
N PRO A 8 -8.58 36.82 2.13
CA PRO A 8 -8.05 37.93 1.33
C PRO A 8 -8.21 37.76 -0.18
N ASP A 9 -8.30 36.51 -0.64
CA ASP A 9 -8.37 36.13 -2.05
C ASP A 9 -9.79 36.04 -2.60
N LEU A 10 -10.82 36.32 -1.78
CA LEU A 10 -12.22 36.31 -2.19
C LEU A 10 -12.81 37.72 -2.28
N ASN A 11 -13.81 37.87 -3.15
CA ASN A 11 -14.63 39.06 -3.24
C ASN A 11 -16.12 38.68 -3.33
N PRO A 12 -16.95 38.96 -2.32
CA PRO A 12 -16.61 39.60 -1.04
C PRO A 12 -15.70 38.72 -0.18
N ARG A 13 -14.85 39.35 0.64
CA ARG A 13 -13.85 38.64 1.46
C ARG A 13 -14.42 37.93 2.70
N PHE A 14 -15.67 38.17 3.05
CA PHE A 14 -16.23 37.72 4.33
C PHE A 14 -16.64 36.25 4.26
N VAL A 15 -16.03 35.44 5.13
CA VAL A 15 -16.39 34.04 5.32
C VAL A 15 -17.49 33.93 6.39
N HIS A 16 -17.33 34.66 7.48
CA HIS A 16 -18.32 34.74 8.55
C HIS A 16 -18.17 36.07 9.30
N VAL A 17 -19.29 36.70 9.65
CA VAL A 17 -19.31 37.99 10.37
C VAL A 17 -20.31 37.91 11.51
N TRP A 18 -19.82 38.08 12.72
CA TRP A 18 -20.62 38.17 13.93
C TRP A 18 -20.55 39.59 14.48
N ARG A 19 -21.69 40.26 14.64
CA ARG A 19 -21.76 41.63 15.18
C ARG A 19 -22.94 41.76 16.13
N ASP A 20 -22.66 42.24 17.33
CA ASP A 20 -23.66 42.61 18.34
C ASP A 20 -24.70 41.51 18.63
N GLY A 21 -24.23 40.26 18.65
CA GLY A 21 -25.05 39.10 19.00
C GLY A 21 -25.78 38.45 17.83
N VAL A 22 -25.54 38.91 16.59
CA VAL A 22 -26.21 38.40 15.38
C VAL A 22 -25.17 38.11 14.29
N GLU A 23 -25.40 37.06 13.52
CA GLU A 23 -24.64 36.76 12.29
C GLU A 23 -25.15 37.62 11.12
N LEU A 24 -24.24 38.24 10.37
CA LEU A 24 -24.55 39.06 9.21
C LEU A 24 -24.46 38.26 7.90
N GLU A 25 -25.46 37.44 7.62
CA GLU A 25 -25.50 36.55 6.44
C GLU A 25 -25.37 37.29 5.10
N ASN A 26 -25.97 38.48 4.97
CA ASN A 26 -25.95 39.27 3.74
C ASN A 26 -24.56 39.80 3.33
N LYS A 27 -23.55 39.69 4.20
CA LYS A 27 -22.17 40.10 3.91
C LYS A 27 -21.27 38.94 3.46
N LYS A 28 -21.70 37.69 3.68
CA LYS A 28 -20.89 36.51 3.42
C LYS A 28 -20.71 36.26 1.92
N HIS A 29 -19.56 35.68 1.60
CA HIS A 29 -19.29 35.15 0.29
C HIS A 29 -20.22 33.96 0.01
N PRO A 30 -20.89 33.88 -1.16
CA PRO A 30 -21.89 32.86 -1.44
C PRO A 30 -21.46 31.42 -1.16
N SER A 31 -20.18 31.08 -1.39
CA SER A 31 -19.62 29.75 -1.14
C SER A 31 -19.66 29.27 0.33
N TYR A 32 -19.90 30.19 1.27
CA TYR A 32 -19.88 29.94 2.72
C TYR A 32 -21.27 30.05 3.37
N ASN A 33 -22.30 30.43 2.61
CA ASN A 33 -23.66 30.55 3.12
C ASN A 33 -24.16 29.22 3.71
N GLY A 34 -24.68 29.27 4.93
CA GLY A 34 -25.16 28.09 5.65
C GLY A 34 -24.10 27.04 6.00
N ARG A 35 -22.81 27.33 5.80
CA ARG A 35 -21.71 26.39 6.08
C ARG A 35 -20.85 26.78 7.26
N THR A 36 -20.91 28.04 7.68
CA THR A 36 -20.06 28.59 8.75
C THR A 36 -20.85 28.85 10.02
N SER A 37 -20.23 28.66 11.18
CA SER A 37 -20.78 29.12 12.46
C SER A 37 -19.67 29.41 13.46
N VAL A 38 -20.03 30.13 14.53
CA VAL A 38 -19.17 30.35 15.71
C VAL A 38 -19.89 29.82 16.95
N PHE A 39 -19.11 29.37 17.93
CA PHE A 39 -19.67 28.87 19.19
C PHE A 39 -20.05 30.04 20.10
N VAL A 40 -21.27 30.58 19.96
CA VAL A 40 -21.75 31.78 20.68
C VAL A 40 -21.49 31.75 22.20
N ASN A 41 -21.69 30.60 22.83
CA ASN A 41 -21.43 30.43 24.27
C ASN A 41 -19.94 30.56 24.62
N LYS A 42 -19.05 30.12 23.72
CA LYS A 42 -17.59 30.19 23.92
C LYS A 42 -16.99 31.52 23.47
N LEU A 43 -17.65 32.27 22.57
CA LEU A 43 -17.27 33.64 22.21
C LEU A 43 -17.17 34.53 23.45
N ARG A 44 -18.09 34.37 24.41
CA ARG A 44 -18.08 35.09 25.70
C ARG A 44 -16.85 34.79 26.55
N CYS A 45 -16.25 33.61 26.35
CA CYS A 45 -15.02 33.17 27.01
C CYS A 45 -13.76 33.40 26.17
N GLY A 46 -13.87 34.10 25.03
CA GLY A 46 -12.75 34.44 24.15
C GLY A 46 -12.41 33.41 23.06
N ASP A 47 -13.16 32.31 22.95
CA ASP A 47 -13.00 31.36 21.85
C ASP A 47 -13.78 31.84 20.62
N ILE A 48 -13.03 32.29 19.62
CA ILE A 48 -13.52 32.86 18.36
C ILE A 48 -13.38 31.90 17.18
N SER A 49 -13.22 30.60 17.45
CA SER A 49 -13.03 29.58 16.42
C SER A 49 -14.18 29.54 15.42
N LEU A 50 -13.84 29.46 14.14
CA LEU A 50 -14.77 29.25 13.04
C LEU A 50 -15.01 27.75 12.84
N ASN A 51 -16.26 27.35 12.83
CA ASN A 51 -16.67 26.04 12.32
C ASN A 51 -17.06 26.16 10.84
N LEU A 52 -16.46 25.34 9.97
CA LEU A 52 -16.79 25.25 8.55
C LEU A 52 -17.23 23.82 8.22
N SER A 53 -18.48 23.65 7.80
CA SER A 53 -19.06 22.37 7.46
C SER A 53 -18.95 22.02 5.97
N LYS A 54 -19.00 20.72 5.65
CA LYS A 54 -18.97 20.18 4.28
C LYS A 54 -17.80 20.72 3.45
N VAL A 55 -16.60 20.66 4.03
CA VAL A 55 -15.35 21.24 3.47
C VAL A 55 -15.10 20.73 2.04
N ARG A 56 -14.62 21.63 1.19
CA ARG A 56 -14.30 21.41 -0.23
C ARG A 56 -12.86 21.83 -0.50
N LEU A 57 -12.24 21.31 -1.56
CA LEU A 57 -10.89 21.69 -1.97
C LEU A 57 -10.72 23.21 -2.15
N SER A 58 -11.73 23.88 -2.72
CA SER A 58 -11.76 25.34 -2.91
C SER A 58 -11.72 26.15 -1.59
N ASP A 59 -12.03 25.52 -0.46
CA ASP A 59 -11.97 26.18 0.84
C ASP A 59 -10.54 26.27 1.35
N SER A 60 -9.57 25.56 0.76
CA SER A 60 -8.17 25.70 1.14
C SER A 60 -7.65 27.12 0.90
N GLY A 61 -6.79 27.59 1.81
CA GLY A 61 -6.20 28.92 1.73
C GLY A 61 -6.06 29.59 3.09
N LYS A 62 -5.66 30.88 3.06
CA LYS A 62 -5.43 31.68 4.26
C LYS A 62 -6.69 32.39 4.71
N TYR A 63 -7.07 32.14 5.95
CA TYR A 63 -8.17 32.78 6.65
C TYR A 63 -7.62 33.78 7.65
N ARG A 64 -8.23 34.96 7.70
CA ARG A 64 -7.90 36.02 8.64
C ARG A 64 -9.07 36.20 9.60
N CYS A 65 -8.78 36.05 10.88
CA CYS A 65 -9.67 36.45 11.96
C CYS A 65 -9.31 37.86 12.41
N PHE A 66 -10.29 38.75 12.52
CA PHE A 66 -10.10 40.13 12.96
C PHE A 66 -11.15 40.52 14.01
N ILE A 67 -10.69 41.17 15.08
CA ILE A 67 -11.52 41.74 16.15
C ILE A 67 -11.33 43.26 16.13
N PRO A 68 -12.22 44.02 15.46
CA PRO A 68 -12.06 45.46 15.28
C PRO A 68 -11.92 46.24 16.59
N THR A 69 -12.73 45.90 17.60
CA THR A 69 -12.73 46.60 18.89
C THR A 69 -11.43 46.47 19.67
N LEU A 70 -10.62 45.45 19.37
CA LEU A 70 -9.32 45.22 20.00
C LEU A 70 -8.15 45.58 19.07
N GLY A 71 -8.42 45.90 17.79
CA GLY A 71 -7.39 46.05 16.77
C GLY A 71 -6.51 44.81 16.59
N ARG A 72 -7.04 43.61 16.92
CA ARG A 72 -6.27 42.36 16.88
C ARG A 72 -6.68 41.50 15.70
N GLU A 73 -5.69 40.90 15.05
CA GLU A 73 -5.86 39.93 13.98
C GLU A 73 -5.00 38.69 14.20
N SER A 74 -5.43 37.59 13.59
CA SER A 74 -4.66 36.36 13.46
C SER A 74 -4.95 35.72 12.11
N THR A 75 -3.99 34.98 11.58
CA THR A 75 -4.13 34.26 10.31
C THR A 75 -4.00 32.76 10.57
N VAL A 76 -4.87 31.99 9.92
CA VAL A 76 -4.88 30.52 9.94
C VAL A 76 -4.87 30.04 8.50
N GLU A 77 -4.03 29.06 8.19
CA GLU A 77 -3.99 28.43 6.87
C GLU A 77 -4.73 27.09 6.92
N LEU A 78 -5.77 26.95 6.09
CA LEU A 78 -6.53 25.71 5.96
C LEU A 78 -5.98 24.91 4.77
N VAL A 79 -5.41 23.75 5.07
CA VAL A 79 -5.06 22.74 4.05
C VAL A 79 -6.18 21.71 4.00
N VAL A 80 -6.76 21.53 2.82
CA VAL A 80 -7.81 20.54 2.58
C VAL A 80 -7.20 19.41 1.76
N GLY A 81 -7.42 18.16 2.19
CA GLY A 81 -6.97 17.00 1.44
C GLY A 81 -8.08 16.00 1.11
N VAL A 82 -7.82 15.23 0.07
CA VAL A 82 -8.59 14.07 -0.37
C VAL A 82 -7.68 12.86 -0.30
N VAL A 83 -8.23 11.77 0.22
CA VAL A 83 -7.54 10.49 0.42
C VAL A 83 -8.34 9.40 -0.26
N SER A 84 -7.64 8.39 -0.79
CA SER A 84 -8.26 7.33 -1.58
C SER A 84 -7.80 5.94 -1.12
N SER A 85 -8.34 4.89 -1.73
CA SER A 85 -7.94 3.50 -1.50
C SER A 85 -6.72 3.12 -2.33
N ILE A 86 -6.02 2.09 -1.88
CA ILE A 86 -4.81 1.56 -2.52
C ILE A 86 -5.15 0.24 -3.19
N VAL A 87 -4.62 0.03 -4.39
CA VAL A 87 -4.68 -1.24 -5.12
C VAL A 87 -3.26 -1.78 -5.25
N ILE A 88 -3.08 -3.07 -4.98
CA ILE A 88 -1.81 -3.77 -5.16
C ILE A 88 -2.01 -4.92 -6.15
N SER A 89 -1.11 -5.02 -7.13
CA SER A 89 -1.01 -6.14 -8.06
C SER A 89 0.38 -6.76 -7.99
N SER A 90 0.47 -8.02 -8.44
CA SER A 90 1.74 -8.76 -8.50
C SER A 90 1.94 -9.36 -9.88
N GLU A 91 3.18 -9.33 -10.37
CA GLU A 91 3.59 -9.83 -11.68
C GLU A 91 4.89 -10.65 -11.53
N ARG A 92 4.97 -11.82 -12.15
CA ARG A 92 6.21 -12.63 -12.16
C ARG A 92 7.14 -12.14 -13.28
N THR A 93 8.40 -11.88 -12.93
CA THR A 93 9.45 -11.61 -13.92
C THR A 93 10.13 -12.91 -14.32
N GLY A 94 9.95 -13.34 -15.58
CA GLY A 94 10.76 -14.38 -16.21
C GLY A 94 10.04 -15.72 -16.43
N LYS A 95 10.48 -16.43 -17.49
CA LYS A 95 10.07 -17.78 -17.86
C LYS A 95 11.02 -18.85 -17.30
N ASP A 96 12.11 -18.40 -16.68
CA ASP A 96 13.17 -19.24 -16.10
C ASP A 96 12.87 -19.53 -14.63
N GLU A 97 12.85 -20.81 -14.28
CA GLU A 97 12.52 -21.35 -12.96
C GLU A 97 13.53 -20.95 -11.85
N VAL A 98 14.58 -20.19 -12.18
CA VAL A 98 15.75 -19.95 -11.31
C VAL A 98 15.66 -18.65 -10.51
N SER A 99 14.86 -17.66 -10.90
CA SER A 99 14.71 -16.42 -10.13
C SER A 99 13.31 -16.29 -9.50
N SER A 100 13.23 -16.46 -8.18
CA SER A 100 12.02 -16.24 -7.35
C SER A 100 11.69 -14.76 -7.14
N ARG A 101 11.88 -13.94 -8.18
CA ARG A 101 11.64 -12.50 -8.18
C ARG A 101 10.20 -12.21 -8.57
N VAL A 102 9.51 -11.46 -7.72
CA VAL A 102 8.14 -11.00 -7.96
C VAL A 102 8.16 -9.48 -7.98
N VAL A 103 7.53 -8.87 -8.99
CA VAL A 103 7.32 -7.44 -9.05
C VAL A 103 5.96 -7.15 -8.44
N LEU A 104 5.94 -6.27 -7.44
CA LEU A 104 4.73 -5.73 -6.85
C LEU A 104 4.51 -4.33 -7.39
N GLN A 105 3.29 -4.03 -7.81
CA GLN A 105 2.88 -2.70 -8.22
C GLN A 105 1.78 -2.20 -7.30
N CYS A 106 1.97 -1.02 -6.75
CA CYS A 106 0.99 -0.30 -5.95
C CYS A 106 0.48 0.88 -6.77
N GLU A 107 -0.84 1.09 -6.77
CA GLU A 107 -1.48 2.22 -7.44
C GLU A 107 -2.56 2.80 -6.52
N SER A 108 -2.63 4.13 -6.47
CA SER A 108 -3.69 4.84 -5.76
C SER A 108 -4.02 6.16 -6.45
N ALA A 109 -5.30 6.37 -6.75
CA ALA A 109 -5.79 7.50 -7.53
C ALA A 109 -6.77 8.36 -6.72
N GLY A 110 -6.73 9.68 -6.91
CA GLY A 110 -7.68 10.61 -6.29
C GLY A 110 -7.15 11.32 -5.05
N TRP A 111 -5.85 11.57 -4.96
CA TRP A 111 -5.24 12.26 -3.83
C TRP A 111 -5.12 13.75 -4.07
N TYR A 112 -5.26 14.55 -3.01
CA TYR A 112 -4.84 15.95 -3.03
C TYR A 112 -4.50 16.37 -1.60
N PRO A 113 -3.42 17.12 -1.33
CA PRO A 113 -2.27 17.38 -2.22
C PRO A 113 -1.50 16.10 -2.62
N GLU A 114 -0.39 16.25 -3.34
CA GLU A 114 0.46 15.13 -3.77
C GLU A 114 0.92 14.28 -2.57
N PRO A 115 0.74 12.94 -2.60
CA PRO A 115 1.20 12.04 -1.55
C PRO A 115 2.55 11.37 -1.88
N GLU A 116 3.18 10.77 -0.88
CA GLU A 116 4.39 9.94 -1.00
C GLU A 116 4.03 8.44 -0.89
N VAL A 117 4.74 7.59 -1.62
CA VAL A 117 4.51 6.13 -1.62
C VAL A 117 5.73 5.40 -1.07
N PHE A 118 5.49 4.54 -0.08
CA PHE A 118 6.52 3.72 0.57
C PHE A 118 6.15 2.25 0.50
N TRP A 119 7.18 1.41 0.40
CA TRP A 119 7.05 -0.04 0.53
C TRP A 119 7.68 -0.51 1.82
N LEU A 120 7.02 -1.44 2.50
CA LEU A 120 7.48 -2.03 3.75
C LEU A 120 7.49 -3.55 3.64
N ASP A 121 8.45 -4.21 4.28
CA ASP A 121 8.43 -5.65 4.51
C ASP A 121 7.43 -6.04 5.63
N GLY A 122 7.35 -7.34 5.97
CA GLY A 122 6.45 -7.85 7.00
C GLY A 122 6.80 -7.39 8.41
N GLU A 123 8.02 -6.93 8.62
CA GLU A 123 8.56 -6.43 9.88
C GLU A 123 8.39 -4.91 10.00
N GLY A 124 7.98 -4.23 8.92
CA GLY A 124 7.76 -2.79 8.87
C GLY A 124 8.99 -1.97 8.48
N ASN A 125 10.05 -2.58 7.94
CA ASN A 125 11.22 -1.87 7.43
C ASN A 125 10.99 -1.39 5.99
N LEU A 126 11.58 -0.24 5.67
CA LEU A 126 11.49 0.35 4.33
C LEU A 126 12.23 -0.47 3.29
N LEU A 127 11.55 -0.74 2.17
CA LEU A 127 12.13 -1.38 0.99
C LEU A 127 12.63 -0.33 0.00
N SER A 128 13.74 -0.64 -0.67
CA SER A 128 14.25 0.16 -1.78
C SER A 128 13.42 -0.11 -3.03
N ALA A 129 12.44 0.76 -3.32
CA ALA A 129 11.61 0.71 -4.50
C ALA A 129 12.17 1.56 -5.65
N GLY A 130 11.64 1.37 -6.86
CA GLY A 130 11.88 2.28 -7.97
C GLY A 130 11.28 3.68 -7.72
N PRO A 131 11.55 4.66 -8.60
CA PRO A 131 10.93 5.97 -8.51
C PRO A 131 9.40 5.85 -8.57
N THR A 132 8.70 6.64 -7.76
CA THR A 132 7.25 6.76 -7.83
C THR A 132 6.86 7.53 -9.09
N GLU A 133 5.93 6.97 -9.85
CA GLU A 133 5.27 7.65 -10.96
C GLU A 133 4.09 8.44 -10.40
N THR A 134 4.11 9.77 -10.57
CA THR A 134 3.03 10.64 -10.15
C THR A 134 2.43 11.35 -11.37
N VAL A 135 1.11 11.27 -11.52
CA VAL A 135 0.35 11.93 -12.59
C VAL A 135 -0.74 12.79 -11.96
N ARG A 136 -0.83 14.06 -12.41
CA ARG A 136 -1.92 14.97 -12.04
C ARG A 136 -3.02 14.91 -13.10
N GLY A 137 -4.21 14.51 -12.70
CA GLY A 137 -5.39 14.39 -13.55
C GLY A 137 -6.01 15.74 -13.90
N PRO A 138 -6.97 15.77 -14.84
CA PRO A 138 -7.71 16.98 -15.21
C PRO A 138 -8.64 17.49 -14.10
N ASP A 139 -8.95 16.65 -13.11
CA ASP A 139 -9.69 16.96 -11.89
C ASP A 139 -8.82 17.57 -10.78
N ASP A 140 -7.54 17.82 -11.09
CA ASP A 140 -6.52 18.33 -10.18
C ASP A 140 -6.08 17.33 -9.09
N LEU A 141 -6.51 16.07 -9.18
CA LEU A 141 -6.14 15.02 -8.24
C LEU A 141 -4.91 14.25 -8.73
N TYR A 142 -4.14 13.73 -7.79
CA TYR A 142 -2.94 12.95 -8.03
C TYR A 142 -3.25 11.45 -8.06
N THR A 143 -2.66 10.78 -9.04
CA THR A 143 -2.53 9.32 -9.11
C THR A 143 -1.08 8.97 -8.96
N VAL A 144 -0.78 8.09 -8.01
CA VAL A 144 0.59 7.61 -7.72
C VAL A 144 0.69 6.12 -8.01
N SER A 145 1.80 5.72 -8.63
CA SER A 145 2.15 4.32 -8.82
C SER A 145 3.59 4.06 -8.43
N SER A 146 3.84 2.95 -7.76
CA SER A 146 5.20 2.55 -7.35
C SER A 146 5.38 1.05 -7.55
N ARG A 147 6.57 0.67 -8.01
CA ARG A 147 6.95 -0.72 -8.27
C ARG A 147 8.14 -1.12 -7.41
N VAL A 148 8.09 -2.31 -6.82
CA VAL A 148 9.19 -2.91 -6.07
C VAL A 148 9.40 -4.36 -6.51
N THR A 149 10.66 -4.78 -6.61
CA THR A 149 11.00 -6.19 -6.86
C THR A 149 11.39 -6.83 -5.54
N VAL A 150 10.72 -7.93 -5.19
CA VAL A 150 10.93 -8.66 -3.95
C VAL A 150 11.41 -10.08 -4.23
N GLU A 151 12.17 -10.62 -3.29
CA GLU A 151 12.68 -12.00 -3.30
C GLU A 151 12.24 -12.71 -2.01
N LYS A 152 12.00 -14.03 -2.09
CA LYS A 152 11.52 -14.88 -0.97
C LYS A 152 12.34 -14.78 0.33
N ARG A 153 13.58 -14.29 0.26
CA ARG A 153 14.54 -14.38 1.38
C ARG A 153 14.18 -13.57 2.63
N HIS A 154 13.29 -12.58 2.54
CA HIS A 154 13.11 -11.57 3.59
C HIS A 154 11.73 -11.57 4.26
N SER A 155 10.64 -11.69 3.50
CA SER A 155 9.28 -11.76 4.04
C SER A 155 8.32 -12.23 2.94
N ASN A 156 7.17 -12.79 3.33
CA ASN A 156 6.09 -13.13 2.39
C ASN A 156 4.97 -12.09 2.37
N SER A 157 5.04 -11.08 3.25
CA SER A 157 4.06 -10.02 3.37
C SER A 157 4.71 -8.68 3.09
N PHE A 158 4.03 -7.84 2.33
CA PHE A 158 4.50 -6.52 1.94
C PHE A 158 3.39 -5.51 2.08
N THR A 159 3.74 -4.31 2.55
CA THR A 159 2.78 -3.22 2.72
C THR A 159 3.13 -2.07 1.78
N CYS A 160 2.16 -1.62 0.99
CA CYS A 160 2.23 -0.32 0.33
C CYS A 160 1.60 0.73 1.24
N ARG A 161 2.35 1.77 1.59
CA ARG A 161 1.91 2.91 2.38
C ARG A 161 1.87 4.15 1.50
N VAL A 162 0.71 4.78 1.40
CA VAL A 162 0.55 6.11 0.79
C VAL A 162 0.34 7.13 1.90
N GLN A 163 1.23 8.11 1.97
CA GLN A 163 1.30 9.08 3.07
C GLN A 163 1.22 10.51 2.54
N GLN A 164 0.35 11.31 3.15
CA GLN A 164 0.16 12.72 2.83
C GLN A 164 0.51 13.56 4.05
N ASN A 165 1.73 14.10 4.05
CA ASN A 165 2.28 14.85 5.19
C ASN A 165 1.50 16.14 5.49
N SER A 166 1.01 16.81 4.44
CA SER A 166 0.32 18.11 4.58
C SER A 166 -0.98 18.04 5.39
N THR A 167 -1.63 16.88 5.42
CA THR A 167 -2.87 16.63 6.17
C THR A 167 -2.71 15.56 7.25
N ASN A 168 -1.48 15.05 7.42
CA ASN A 168 -1.13 13.95 8.31
C ASN A 168 -2.02 12.71 8.08
N GLN A 169 -2.25 12.36 6.82
CA GLN A 169 -3.07 11.20 6.43
C GLN A 169 -2.19 10.07 5.94
N ILE A 170 -2.56 8.84 6.31
CA ILE A 170 -1.87 7.61 5.90
C ILE A 170 -2.92 6.60 5.46
N ARG A 171 -2.62 5.88 4.37
CA ARG A 171 -3.36 4.71 3.90
C ARG A 171 -2.38 3.59 3.64
N GLU A 172 -2.77 2.37 3.96
CA GLU A 172 -1.95 1.19 3.80
C GLU A 172 -2.76 0.06 3.16
N ALA A 173 -2.10 -0.72 2.32
CA ALA A 173 -2.63 -1.99 1.81
C ALA A 173 -1.55 -3.07 1.95
N LEU A 174 -1.98 -4.27 2.32
CA LEU A 174 -1.13 -5.43 2.53
C LEU A 174 -1.31 -6.41 1.36
N ILE A 175 -0.20 -6.96 0.87
CA ILE A 175 -0.20 -8.11 -0.03
C ILE A 175 0.61 -9.24 0.57
N HIS A 176 0.07 -10.46 0.50
CA HIS A 176 0.79 -11.68 0.82
C HIS A 176 1.11 -12.41 -0.48
N VAL A 177 2.38 -12.69 -0.74
CA VAL A 177 2.82 -13.39 -1.95
C VAL A 177 2.76 -14.90 -1.69
N PRO A 178 1.91 -15.67 -2.41
CA PRO A 178 1.75 -17.10 -2.20
C PRO A 178 3.03 -17.92 -2.43
N GLU A 179 3.21 -19.01 -1.67
CA GLU A 179 4.42 -19.84 -1.70
C GLU A 179 4.62 -20.62 -3.02
N ASP A 180 3.54 -20.96 -3.72
CA ASP A 180 3.51 -21.64 -5.02
C ASP A 180 4.00 -20.76 -6.18
N VAL A 181 4.00 -19.43 -5.99
CA VAL A 181 4.65 -18.47 -6.88
C VAL A 181 6.17 -18.47 -6.70
N LEU A 182 6.66 -18.98 -5.57
CA LEU A 182 8.04 -18.88 -5.11
C LEU A 182 8.75 -20.24 -4.95
N MET A 183 8.20 -21.34 -5.49
CA MET A 183 8.79 -22.68 -5.39
C MET A 183 9.49 -23.12 -6.68
N GLU A 184 10.80 -23.39 -6.56
CA GLU A 184 11.51 -24.33 -7.43
C GLU A 184 10.91 -25.74 -7.24
N PRO A 185 10.71 -26.53 -8.31
CA PRO A 185 10.56 -27.97 -8.15
C PRO A 185 11.89 -28.52 -7.63
N SER A 186 11.88 -29.11 -6.43
CA SER A 186 13.04 -29.79 -5.84
C SER A 186 13.40 -31.05 -6.64
N SER A 187 14.10 -30.84 -7.77
CA SER A 187 14.57 -31.87 -8.71
C SER A 187 15.73 -32.72 -8.17
N SER A 188 16.16 -32.52 -6.92
CA SER A 188 17.31 -33.23 -6.33
C SER A 188 17.03 -34.68 -5.95
N VAL A 189 15.77 -35.08 -5.75
CA VAL A 189 15.45 -36.44 -5.26
C VAL A 189 15.12 -37.41 -6.41
N VAL A 190 14.57 -36.92 -7.52
CA VAL A 190 14.16 -37.74 -8.68
C VAL A 190 15.35 -38.52 -9.30
N PRO A 191 16.50 -37.90 -9.63
CA PRO A 191 17.62 -38.65 -10.19
C PRO A 191 18.19 -39.66 -9.20
N ILE A 192 18.17 -39.35 -7.90
CA ILE A 192 18.65 -40.27 -6.85
C ILE A 192 17.74 -41.52 -6.78
N ILE A 193 16.42 -41.35 -6.80
CA ILE A 193 15.45 -42.46 -6.79
C ILE A 193 15.61 -43.33 -8.03
N VAL A 194 15.78 -42.73 -9.21
CA VAL A 194 15.95 -43.47 -10.47
C VAL A 194 17.25 -44.29 -10.46
N VAL A 195 18.36 -43.70 -10.02
CA VAL A 195 19.64 -44.41 -9.89
C VAL A 195 19.53 -45.54 -8.87
N PHE A 196 18.94 -45.28 -7.69
CA PHE A 196 18.79 -46.29 -6.65
C PHE A 196 17.89 -47.45 -7.10
N SER A 197 16.79 -47.14 -7.80
CA SER A 197 15.90 -48.14 -8.41
C SER A 197 16.65 -49.01 -9.43
N PHE A 198 17.43 -48.39 -10.33
CA PHE A 198 18.19 -49.11 -11.34
C PHE A 198 19.25 -50.03 -10.72
N VAL A 199 19.99 -49.55 -9.70
CA VAL A 199 20.97 -50.35 -8.96
C VAL A 199 20.30 -51.53 -8.25
N CYS A 200 19.15 -51.32 -7.61
CA CYS A 200 18.37 -52.40 -6.97
C CYS A 200 17.95 -53.47 -7.99
N VAL A 201 17.46 -53.07 -9.17
CA VAL A 201 17.06 -54.01 -10.23
C VAL A 201 18.26 -54.83 -10.72
N LEU A 202 19.43 -54.20 -10.91
CA LEU A 202 20.65 -54.91 -11.31
C LEU A 202 21.09 -55.93 -10.26
N LEU A 203 21.08 -55.58 -8.97
CA LEU A 203 21.43 -56.49 -7.88
C LEU A 203 20.47 -57.69 -7.80
N LEU A 204 19.16 -57.46 -7.94
CA LEU A 204 18.17 -58.53 -7.97
C LEU A 204 18.36 -59.44 -9.18
N SER A 205 18.65 -58.90 -10.36
CA SER A 205 18.92 -59.69 -11.56
C SER A 205 20.18 -60.56 -11.43
N ALA A 206 21.24 -60.02 -10.83
CA ALA A 206 22.47 -60.74 -10.56
C ALA A 206 22.25 -61.87 -9.53
N LEU A 207 21.48 -61.62 -8.47
CA LEU A 207 21.09 -62.65 -7.50
C LEU A 207 20.30 -63.77 -8.15
N VAL A 208 19.30 -63.44 -8.98
CA VAL A 208 18.52 -64.44 -9.73
C VAL A 208 19.43 -65.26 -10.65
N PHE A 209 20.35 -64.61 -11.37
CA PHE A 209 21.30 -65.30 -12.24
C PHE A 209 22.24 -66.23 -11.47
N VAL A 210 22.77 -65.80 -10.31
CA VAL A 210 23.61 -66.64 -9.45
C VAL A 210 22.82 -67.84 -8.92
N VAL A 211 21.59 -67.64 -8.43
CA VAL A 211 20.72 -68.73 -7.96
C VAL A 211 20.39 -69.68 -9.10
N TRP A 212 20.08 -69.17 -10.29
CA TRP A 212 19.81 -69.99 -11.47
C TRP A 212 21.03 -70.83 -11.88
N LYS A 213 22.23 -70.23 -11.90
CA LYS A 213 23.49 -70.92 -12.21
C LYS A 213 23.86 -71.95 -11.14
N LEU A 214 23.62 -71.66 -9.86
CA LEU A 214 23.80 -72.61 -8.76
C LEU A 214 22.83 -73.79 -8.88
N ARG A 215 21.55 -73.54 -9.24
CA ARG A 215 20.57 -74.60 -9.52
C ARG A 215 20.99 -75.46 -10.71
N GLN A 216 21.42 -74.83 -11.81
CA GLN A 216 21.87 -75.55 -13.01
C GLN A 216 23.08 -76.44 -12.72
N ASN A 217 24.07 -75.93 -11.97
CA ASN A 217 25.22 -76.73 -11.52
C ASN A 217 24.80 -77.87 -10.56
N ARG A 218 23.78 -77.67 -9.71
CA ARG A 218 23.22 -78.73 -8.86
C ARG A 218 22.54 -79.83 -9.69
N SER A 219 21.74 -79.47 -10.69
CA SER A 219 21.12 -80.42 -11.62
C SER A 219 22.16 -81.19 -12.44
N ARG A 220 23.23 -80.51 -12.88
CA ARG A 220 24.33 -81.13 -13.62
C ARG A 220 25.14 -82.12 -12.76
N LYS A 221 25.27 -81.87 -11.45
CA LYS A 221 25.90 -82.82 -10.50
C LYS A 221 25.01 -84.02 -10.18
N LEU A 222 23.69 -83.86 -10.15
CA LEU A 222 22.74 -84.97 -9.95
C LEU A 222 22.70 -85.95 -11.15
N GLN A 223 23.07 -85.50 -12.35
CA GLN A 223 23.11 -86.33 -13.56
C GLN A 223 24.42 -87.11 -13.76
N ILE A 224 25.46 -86.81 -12.98
CA ILE A 224 26.76 -87.52 -13.00
C ILE A 224 26.85 -88.58 -11.86
N GLY A 225 25.89 -88.58 -10.92
CA GLY A 225 25.84 -89.51 -9.78
C GLY A 225 25.02 -90.79 -9.99
N CYS A 226 24.51 -91.05 -11.20
CA CYS A 226 23.90 -92.33 -11.58
C CYS A 226 24.69 -92.94 -12.74
N ASN A 227 25.82 -93.57 -12.42
CA ASN A 227 26.41 -94.67 -13.19
C ASN A 227 27.25 -95.52 -12.23
#